data_AF-A0A124C5J6-F1
#
_entry.id   AF-A0A124C5J6-F1
#
_cell.length_a   1.000
_cell.length_b   1.000
_cell.length_c   1.000
_cell.angle_alpha   90.00
_cell.angle_beta   90.00
_cell.angle_gamma   90.00
#
_symmetry.space_group_name_H-M   'P 1'
#
loop_
_entity.id
_entity.type
_entity.pdbx_description
1 polymer ?
#
loop_
_entity_poly.entity_id
_entity_poly.type
_entity_poly.pdbx_seq_one_letter_code
_entity_poly.pdbx_strand_id
1 'polypeptide(L)'
;MDRRRRALLPVGVVAATVALGAAVFGGGPVERPVPPGADLATQLDALRGANDLVRATRVDVGRDPALYPTAYGRLEAALAEGPRSSGGTGRGGGVPEVRAARLAELARTDVLDTPAWRAHYVCLALGGRGADESREATAVLERAGLRERAGREALGYLTAPDAGDDALTSLATRAAFLQTLTCLGKEDEVPRAGLETLAADTARAEQAVPVLYATEALRAVGVRARATRAVRGADARLAAGCAALDPIQRAALTLLRDLLTRRTRDCLVPMLSDSDTQTRWLVRRALMTDGAEAGPGAGALPEPVGHVRADGLVTKTPAQLGTLTATYDAARALAAGAQQEHTPYWLTRRLTRMGADIGLEPSDRLLLAMTCHRLALTCGPQAAKGAAEAARLTVPGRLTRENERRWYGVMAARAEFGLGCGRTAVEAPDGGRGGELSARSLRVVVVLADAGCTAQAARLAEGTDLVEQARRALRAGDLMTASDAVQAALASDQSIPQSLWDDLPRLLRRYSDTGFPDLYAPSPGGTASADATRAAYYLLA
;
A
#
# COMPACT_ATOMS: atom_id res chain seq x y z
N MET A 1 49.73 -46.15 35.70
CA MET A 1 50.28 -46.12 34.32
C MET A 1 49.19 -46.68 33.41
N ASP A 2 48.36 -45.82 32.80
CA ASP A 2 48.59 -45.11 31.51
C ASP A 2 48.57 -46.09 30.32
N ARG A 3 47.88 -45.92 29.18
CA ARG A 3 47.09 -44.88 28.46
C ARG A 3 46.28 -45.68 27.42
N ARG A 4 45.08 -45.32 26.98
CA ARG A 4 44.82 -44.26 26.00
C ARG A 4 43.31 -43.98 25.94
N ARG A 5 42.92 -42.82 26.46
CA ARG A 5 41.77 -42.02 26.01
C ARG A 5 42.24 -41.10 24.88
N ARG A 6 41.46 -40.98 23.81
CA ARG A 6 41.32 -39.81 22.92
C ARG A 6 39.85 -39.84 22.46
N ALA A 7 38.98 -38.93 22.91
CA ALA A 7 38.81 -37.53 22.45
C ALA A 7 38.20 -37.53 21.02
N LEU A 8 37.14 -36.81 20.63
CA LEU A 8 36.50 -35.54 21.04
C LEU A 8 35.30 -35.40 20.04
N LEU A 9 34.05 -35.06 20.40
CA LEU A 9 33.51 -33.71 20.58
C LEU A 9 31.99 -33.79 20.90
N PRO A 10 31.50 -33.01 21.87
CA PRO A 10 30.08 -32.68 22.04
C PRO A 10 29.76 -31.30 21.43
N VAL A 11 28.64 -31.16 20.73
CA VAL A 11 28.00 -29.87 20.41
C VAL A 11 26.50 -30.22 20.38
N GLY A 12 25.65 -29.84 21.32
CA GLY A 12 25.53 -28.56 22.00
C GLY A 12 24.14 -28.03 21.66
N VAL A 13 23.10 -28.66 22.21
CA VAL A 13 21.72 -28.15 22.15
C VAL A 13 21.67 -26.94 23.06
N VAL A 14 21.82 -25.75 22.48
CA VAL A 14 21.60 -24.49 23.19
C VAL A 14 20.15 -24.08 22.97
N ALA A 15 19.34 -24.32 23.99
CA ALA A 15 18.12 -23.57 24.22
C ALA A 15 18.51 -22.09 24.40
N ALA A 16 18.09 -21.24 23.47
CA ALA A 16 18.24 -19.80 23.59
C ALA A 16 16.87 -19.18 23.84
N THR A 17 16.38 -19.31 25.08
CA THR A 17 15.50 -18.32 25.69
C THR A 17 16.30 -17.01 25.79
N VAL A 18 16.15 -16.12 24.83
CA VAL A 18 16.59 -14.73 25.00
C VAL A 18 15.55 -14.04 25.85
N ALA A 19 15.71 -14.18 27.16
CA ALA A 19 15.13 -13.27 28.13
C ALA A 19 15.68 -11.87 27.82
N LEU A 20 14.80 -10.92 27.50
CA LEU A 20 15.10 -9.49 27.55
C LEU A 20 15.29 -9.08 29.02
N GLY A 21 16.43 -9.48 29.59
CA GLY A 21 16.91 -8.98 30.87
C GLY A 21 17.58 -7.63 30.66
N ALA A 22 16.80 -6.57 30.59
CA ALA A 22 17.32 -5.24 30.90
C ALA A 22 17.61 -5.21 32.41
N ALA A 23 18.88 -5.38 32.78
CA ALA A 23 19.35 -5.09 34.13
C ALA A 23 19.29 -3.58 34.34
N VAL A 24 18.13 -3.08 34.77
CA VAL A 24 18.00 -1.73 35.32
C VAL A 24 18.67 -1.76 36.68
N PHE A 25 19.87 -1.17 36.77
CA PHE A 25 20.46 -0.88 38.07
C PHE A 25 19.57 0.17 38.77
N GLY A 26 18.79 -0.28 39.76
CA GLY A 26 18.05 0.59 40.68
C GLY A 26 16.53 0.39 40.73
N GLY A 27 16.06 -0.85 40.84
CA GLY A 27 14.67 -1.17 41.15
C GLY A 27 14.49 -2.68 41.03
N GLY A 28 13.81 -3.33 41.97
CA GLY A 28 13.55 -4.77 41.94
C GLY A 28 12.81 -5.20 40.65
N PRO A 29 12.58 -6.52 40.46
CA PRO A 29 11.82 -7.00 39.31
C PRO A 29 10.47 -6.26 39.23
N VAL A 30 10.24 -5.58 38.12
CA VAL A 30 8.97 -4.90 37.82
C VAL A 30 7.94 -5.98 37.52
N GLU A 31 6.91 -6.11 38.34
CA GLU A 31 5.74 -6.92 38.01
C GLU A 31 4.96 -6.19 36.92
N ARG A 32 5.07 -6.70 35.69
CA ARG A 32 4.26 -6.24 34.56
C ARG A 32 2.92 -7.00 34.56
N PRO A 33 1.81 -6.36 34.13
CA PRO A 33 0.55 -7.08 33.96
C PRO A 33 0.73 -8.27 33.01
N VAL A 34 0.08 -9.40 33.28
CA VAL A 34 0.02 -10.49 32.30
C VAL A 34 -0.74 -9.96 31.07
N PRO A 35 -0.17 -10.03 29.85
CA PRO A 35 -0.89 -9.55 28.67
C PRO A 35 -2.20 -10.33 28.51
N PRO A 36 -3.37 -9.67 28.40
CA PRO A 36 -4.58 -10.33 27.92
C PRO A 36 -4.35 -10.80 26.47
N GLY A 37 -5.06 -11.81 25.98
CA GLY A 37 -4.91 -12.22 24.57
C GLY A 37 -4.92 -13.71 24.28
N ALA A 38 -5.54 -14.54 25.12
CA ALA A 38 -5.77 -15.95 24.79
C ALA A 38 -6.52 -16.11 23.45
N ASP A 39 -7.33 -15.11 23.08
CA ASP A 39 -8.07 -15.07 21.82
C ASP A 39 -7.52 -14.02 20.83
N LEU A 40 -6.38 -13.37 21.10
CA LEU A 40 -5.84 -12.30 20.24
C LEU A 40 -5.63 -12.78 18.80
N ALA A 41 -5.09 -13.98 18.60
CA ALA A 41 -4.92 -14.56 17.27
C ALA A 41 -6.26 -14.79 16.55
N THR A 42 -7.27 -15.25 17.29
CA THR A 42 -8.65 -15.47 16.80
C THR A 42 -9.38 -14.15 16.54
N GLN A 43 -9.17 -13.13 17.37
CA GLN A 43 -9.79 -11.81 17.21
C GLN A 43 -9.08 -10.97 16.14
N LEU A 44 -7.78 -11.16 15.91
CA LEU A 44 -7.09 -10.65 14.73
C LEU A 44 -7.61 -11.33 13.44
N ASP A 45 -8.01 -12.60 13.51
CA ASP A 45 -8.76 -13.26 12.43
C ASP A 45 -10.18 -12.68 12.30
N ALA A 46 -10.82 -12.31 13.40
CA ALA A 46 -12.07 -11.55 13.35
C ALA A 46 -11.86 -10.14 12.78
N LEU A 47 -10.69 -9.50 12.95
CA LEU A 47 -10.30 -8.28 12.21
C LEU A 47 -10.09 -8.51 10.73
N ARG A 48 -9.97 -9.75 10.25
CA ARG A 48 -10.07 -10.04 8.81
C ARG A 48 -11.51 -9.89 8.32
N GLY A 49 -12.48 -10.44 9.07
CA GLY A 49 -13.92 -10.29 8.78
C GLY A 49 -14.49 -8.91 9.15
N ALA A 50 -13.92 -8.25 10.16
CA ALA A 50 -14.21 -6.89 10.58
C ALA A 50 -13.36 -5.88 9.84
N ASN A 51 -12.28 -6.24 9.15
CA ASN A 51 -11.79 -5.40 8.05
C ASN A 51 -12.86 -5.35 6.98
N ASP A 52 -13.59 -6.42 6.66
CA ASP A 52 -14.76 -6.37 5.76
C ASP A 52 -15.97 -5.61 6.35
N LEU A 53 -16.15 -5.57 7.68
CA LEU A 53 -17.25 -4.83 8.34
C LEU A 53 -16.89 -3.38 8.71
N VAL A 54 -15.61 -3.05 8.88
CA VAL A 54 -15.04 -1.69 8.92
C VAL A 54 -14.92 -1.14 7.50
N ARG A 55 -14.62 -1.98 6.50
CA ARG A 55 -14.83 -1.70 5.07
C ARG A 55 -16.29 -1.41 4.75
N ALA A 56 -17.24 -2.03 5.48
CA ALA A 56 -18.67 -1.77 5.33
C ALA A 56 -19.18 -0.54 6.11
N THR A 57 -18.44 -0.01 7.10
CA THR A 57 -18.95 1.03 8.01
C THR A 57 -18.05 2.25 8.23
N ARG A 58 -16.85 2.32 7.63
CA ARG A 58 -15.94 3.48 7.79
C ARG A 58 -15.49 4.11 6.48
N VAL A 59 -15.85 5.38 6.36
CA VAL A 59 -15.45 6.36 5.33
C VAL A 59 -13.94 6.69 5.39
N ASP A 60 -13.23 6.30 6.46
CA ASP A 60 -11.91 6.85 6.81
C ASP A 60 -10.67 5.99 6.48
N VAL A 61 -10.80 4.71 6.08
CA VAL A 61 -9.66 3.88 5.60
C VAL A 61 -9.41 4.12 4.11
N GLY A 62 -9.50 5.38 3.70
CA GLY A 62 -9.40 5.82 2.31
C GLY A 62 -9.03 7.29 2.29
N ARG A 63 -8.01 7.69 3.08
CA ARG A 63 -7.54 9.09 3.13
C ARG A 63 -6.28 9.33 2.30
N ASP A 64 -5.40 8.35 2.15
CA ASP A 64 -4.16 8.52 1.39
C ASP A 64 -4.37 8.31 -0.12
N PRO A 65 -4.01 9.29 -0.96
CA PRO A 65 -4.10 9.18 -2.40
C PRO A 65 -3.02 8.24 -2.97
N ALA A 66 -3.32 7.61 -4.10
CA ALA A 66 -2.38 6.76 -4.84
C ALA A 66 -2.54 6.96 -6.35
N LEU A 67 -1.47 6.71 -7.11
CA LEU A 67 -1.46 7.01 -8.55
C LEU A 67 -2.49 6.18 -9.31
N TYR A 68 -2.50 4.86 -9.13
CA TYR A 68 -3.44 3.97 -9.82
C TYR A 68 -4.92 4.30 -9.54
N PRO A 69 -5.37 4.44 -8.26
CA PRO A 69 -6.73 4.87 -7.97
C PRO A 69 -7.04 6.28 -8.49
N THR A 70 -6.06 7.20 -8.45
CA THR A 70 -6.22 8.56 -9.00
C THR A 70 -6.43 8.53 -10.50
N ALA A 71 -5.65 7.74 -11.24
CA ALA A 71 -5.79 7.57 -12.67
C ALA A 71 -7.19 7.07 -13.04
N TYR A 72 -7.56 5.88 -12.59
CA TYR A 72 -8.79 5.24 -13.04
C TYR A 72 -10.05 5.80 -12.36
N GLY A 73 -9.99 6.24 -11.11
CA GLY A 73 -11.12 6.84 -10.41
C GLY A 73 -11.52 8.19 -11.00
N ARG A 74 -10.56 8.99 -11.46
CA ARG A 74 -10.86 10.23 -12.20
C ARG A 74 -11.45 9.96 -13.57
N LEU A 75 -10.89 8.99 -14.30
CA LEU A 75 -11.44 8.59 -15.59
C LEU A 75 -12.87 8.05 -15.45
N GLU A 76 -13.17 7.29 -14.39
CA GLU A 76 -14.53 6.86 -14.06
C GLU A 76 -15.46 8.05 -13.80
N ALA A 77 -15.01 9.01 -12.98
CA ALA A 77 -15.79 10.20 -12.64
C ALA A 77 -16.08 11.08 -13.87
N ALA A 78 -15.09 11.27 -14.73
CA ALA A 78 -15.23 12.07 -15.95
C ALA A 78 -16.27 11.50 -16.93
N LEU A 79 -16.45 10.17 -16.96
CA LEU A 79 -17.47 9.53 -17.80
C LEU A 79 -18.90 9.80 -17.31
N ALA A 80 -19.10 10.06 -16.02
CA ALA A 80 -20.42 10.34 -15.46
C ALA A 80 -20.93 11.76 -15.79
N GLU A 81 -20.04 12.71 -16.09
CA GLU A 81 -20.40 14.11 -16.33
C GLU A 81 -20.88 14.39 -17.77
N GLY A 82 -20.63 13.47 -18.70
CA GLY A 82 -20.98 13.64 -20.11
C GLY A 82 -20.23 14.79 -20.81
N PRO A 83 -20.43 14.98 -22.13
CA PRO A 83 -19.84 16.11 -22.85
C PRO A 83 -20.50 17.41 -22.35
N ARG A 84 -19.71 18.30 -21.75
CA ARG A 84 -20.14 19.62 -21.25
C ARG A 84 -21.04 20.33 -22.25
N SER A 85 -22.32 20.50 -21.89
CA SER A 85 -23.22 21.46 -22.52
C SER A 85 -22.62 22.86 -22.34
N SER A 86 -22.20 23.45 -23.44
CA SER A 86 -21.83 24.85 -23.55
C SER A 86 -23.03 25.71 -23.17
N GLY A 87 -22.99 26.30 -21.97
CA GLY A 87 -23.94 27.31 -21.53
C GLY A 87 -25.03 26.76 -20.60
N GLY A 88 -24.83 26.92 -19.30
CA GLY A 88 -25.87 26.66 -18.31
C GLY A 88 -25.34 26.84 -16.90
N THR A 89 -25.71 27.95 -16.26
CA THR A 89 -25.52 28.15 -14.82
C THR A 89 -26.42 27.17 -14.05
N GLY A 90 -25.85 26.11 -13.47
CA GLY A 90 -26.63 25.20 -12.61
C GLY A 90 -25.86 23.99 -12.06
N ARG A 91 -25.43 24.09 -10.80
CA ARG A 91 -25.21 23.00 -9.81
C ARG A 91 -24.97 21.58 -10.38
N GLY A 92 -23.75 21.32 -10.84
CA GLY A 92 -23.17 19.98 -10.97
C GLY A 92 -21.70 20.09 -10.62
N GLY A 93 -21.29 19.57 -9.47
CA GLY A 93 -19.91 19.69 -8.99
C GLY A 93 -18.98 18.84 -9.86
N GLY A 94 -18.39 19.45 -10.88
CA GLY A 94 -17.48 18.79 -11.81
C GLY A 94 -16.32 18.08 -11.11
N VAL A 95 -15.67 17.11 -11.79
CA VAL A 95 -14.53 16.37 -11.27
C VAL A 95 -13.49 17.40 -10.83
N PRO A 96 -13.13 17.44 -9.52
CA PRO A 96 -12.22 18.46 -9.02
C PRO A 96 -10.94 18.49 -9.85
N GLU A 97 -10.44 19.68 -10.19
CA GLU A 97 -9.18 19.81 -10.93
C GLU A 97 -8.02 19.19 -10.14
N VAL A 98 -7.08 18.56 -10.85
CA VAL A 98 -5.89 17.99 -10.20
C VAL A 98 -4.94 19.11 -9.81
N ARG A 99 -4.60 19.19 -8.53
CA ARG A 99 -3.49 20.05 -8.11
C ARG A 99 -2.17 19.46 -8.56
N ALA A 100 -1.61 19.98 -9.65
CA ALA A 100 -0.35 19.52 -10.26
C ALA A 100 0.81 19.32 -9.25
N ALA A 101 0.94 20.18 -8.23
CA ALA A 101 1.96 20.02 -7.19
C ALA A 101 1.75 18.75 -6.33
N ARG A 102 0.49 18.42 -6.02
CA ARG A 102 0.13 17.22 -5.25
C ARG A 102 0.27 15.95 -6.07
N LEU A 103 -0.11 15.98 -7.35
CA LEU A 103 0.12 14.85 -8.26
C LEU A 103 1.63 14.61 -8.48
N ALA A 104 2.44 15.66 -8.59
CA ALA A 104 3.90 15.53 -8.71
C ALA A 104 4.53 14.96 -7.43
N GLU A 105 4.07 15.40 -6.25
CA GLU A 105 4.48 14.83 -4.96
C GLU A 105 4.10 13.35 -4.85
N LEU A 106 2.87 13.00 -5.25
CA LEU A 106 2.40 11.63 -5.28
C LEU A 106 3.25 10.78 -6.23
N ALA A 107 3.47 11.22 -7.46
CA ALA A 107 4.29 10.54 -8.44
C ALA A 107 5.73 10.31 -7.96
N ARG A 108 6.30 11.30 -7.27
CA ARG A 108 7.65 11.19 -6.69
C ARG A 108 7.73 10.14 -5.58
N THR A 109 6.66 10.01 -4.79
CA THR A 109 6.64 9.21 -3.55
C THR A 109 6.03 7.83 -3.71
N ASP A 110 5.29 7.57 -4.79
CA ASP A 110 4.71 6.27 -5.12
C ASP A 110 5.77 5.33 -5.71
N VAL A 111 6.74 4.93 -4.88
CA VAL A 111 7.94 4.20 -5.29
C VAL A 111 7.71 2.73 -5.67
N LEU A 112 6.48 2.23 -5.47
CA LEU A 112 6.09 0.85 -5.80
C LEU A 112 6.05 0.66 -7.32
N ASP A 113 5.62 1.67 -8.06
CA ASP A 113 5.64 1.63 -9.52
C ASP A 113 6.98 2.08 -10.11
N THR A 114 7.37 1.47 -11.23
CA THR A 114 8.53 1.93 -12.00
C THR A 114 8.29 3.36 -12.53
N PRO A 115 9.35 4.15 -12.81
CA PRO A 115 9.20 5.47 -13.42
C PRO A 115 8.23 5.52 -14.61
N ALA A 116 8.26 4.52 -15.50
CA ALA A 116 7.36 4.45 -16.66
C ALA A 116 5.89 4.20 -16.27
N TRP A 117 5.63 3.31 -15.31
CA TRP A 117 4.27 3.07 -14.80
C TRP A 117 3.70 4.27 -14.03
N ARG A 118 4.51 4.94 -13.23
CA ARG A 118 4.08 6.19 -12.58
C ARG A 118 3.73 7.27 -13.59
N ALA A 119 4.54 7.41 -14.63
CA ALA A 119 4.25 8.34 -15.72
C ALA A 119 2.97 7.97 -16.46
N HIS A 120 2.74 6.67 -16.70
CA HIS A 120 1.49 6.17 -17.25
C HIS A 120 0.28 6.62 -16.43
N TYR A 121 0.30 6.42 -15.10
CA TYR A 121 -0.81 6.83 -14.24
C TYR A 121 -0.98 8.35 -14.12
N VAL A 122 0.12 9.12 -14.14
CA VAL A 122 0.03 10.59 -14.21
C VAL A 122 -0.65 11.03 -15.51
N CYS A 123 -0.27 10.44 -16.64
CA CYS A 123 -0.88 10.71 -17.93
C CYS A 123 -2.38 10.33 -17.96
N LEU A 124 -2.76 9.20 -17.36
CA LEU A 124 -4.16 8.82 -17.23
C LEU A 124 -4.96 9.73 -16.30
N ALA A 125 -4.38 10.15 -15.17
CA ALA A 125 -5.04 11.03 -14.19
C ALA A 125 -5.35 12.43 -14.74
N LEU A 126 -4.52 12.89 -15.68
CA LEU A 126 -4.70 14.15 -16.42
C LEU A 126 -5.38 13.92 -17.77
N GLY A 127 -5.88 12.71 -18.03
CA GLY A 127 -6.22 12.24 -19.36
C GLY A 127 -7.38 12.97 -20.03
N GLY A 128 -7.02 13.82 -20.99
CA GLY A 128 -7.62 13.99 -22.32
C GLY A 128 -6.48 13.93 -23.36
N ARG A 129 -6.77 13.69 -24.64
CA ARG A 129 -5.74 13.53 -25.69
C ARG A 129 -5.50 14.84 -26.45
N GLY A 130 -5.14 15.90 -25.73
CA GLY A 130 -4.83 17.22 -26.28
C GLY A 130 -3.41 17.71 -25.96
N ALA A 131 -2.91 18.64 -26.78
CA ALA A 131 -1.58 19.24 -26.61
C ALA A 131 -1.40 20.00 -25.26
N ASP A 132 -2.50 20.47 -24.67
CA ASP A 132 -2.48 21.18 -23.38
C ASP A 132 -2.28 20.21 -22.20
N GLU A 133 -2.91 19.04 -22.25
CA GLU A 133 -2.84 18.00 -21.21
C GLU A 133 -1.46 17.29 -21.24
N SER A 134 -0.91 17.06 -22.43
CA SER A 134 0.47 16.57 -22.60
C SER A 134 1.51 17.52 -22.00
N ARG A 135 1.31 18.84 -22.13
CA ARG A 135 2.18 19.86 -21.50
C ARG A 135 2.06 19.80 -19.98
N GLU A 136 0.85 19.65 -19.45
CA GLU A 136 0.62 19.55 -18.01
C GLU A 136 1.22 18.27 -17.39
N ALA A 137 1.01 17.11 -18.04
CA ALA A 137 1.59 15.84 -17.61
C ALA A 137 3.13 15.91 -17.61
N THR A 138 3.70 16.51 -18.65
CA THR A 138 5.13 16.75 -18.75
C THR A 138 5.63 17.61 -17.58
N ALA A 139 4.98 18.73 -17.27
CA ALA A 139 5.36 19.60 -16.17
C ALA A 139 5.24 18.92 -14.79
N VAL A 140 4.20 18.10 -14.58
CA VAL A 140 4.05 17.28 -13.36
C VAL A 140 5.20 16.28 -13.24
N LEU A 141 5.56 15.59 -14.33
CA LEU A 141 6.62 14.58 -14.33
C LEU A 141 8.03 15.19 -14.22
N GLU A 142 8.24 16.40 -14.73
CA GLU A 142 9.47 17.17 -14.49
C GLU A 142 9.59 17.56 -13.02
N ARG A 143 8.51 18.09 -12.43
CA ARG A 143 8.46 18.43 -11.00
C ARG A 143 8.61 17.21 -10.09
N ALA A 144 8.22 16.02 -10.57
CA ALA A 144 8.45 14.75 -9.89
C ALA A 144 9.88 14.21 -10.11
N GLY A 145 10.66 14.77 -11.05
CA GLY A 145 11.97 14.26 -11.44
C GLY A 145 11.92 12.92 -12.18
N LEU A 146 10.80 12.63 -12.87
CA LEU A 146 10.53 11.35 -13.51
C LEU A 146 10.55 11.41 -15.04
N ARG A 147 10.30 12.56 -15.68
CA ARG A 147 10.14 12.70 -17.15
C ARG A 147 11.17 11.88 -17.96
N GLU A 148 12.46 12.16 -17.77
CA GLU A 148 13.53 11.50 -18.54
C GLU A 148 13.73 10.02 -18.19
N ARG A 149 13.51 9.64 -16.93
CA ARG A 149 13.63 8.24 -16.51
C ARG A 149 12.48 7.41 -17.07
N ALA A 150 11.26 7.92 -16.95
CA ALA A 150 10.06 7.31 -17.49
C ALA A 150 10.13 7.15 -19.01
N GLY A 151 10.54 8.19 -19.73
CA GLY A 151 10.70 8.13 -21.19
C GLY A 151 11.73 7.08 -21.63
N ARG A 152 12.92 7.07 -21.01
CA ARG A 152 13.96 6.08 -21.33
C ARG A 152 13.54 4.65 -21.02
N GLU A 153 12.89 4.43 -19.88
CA GLU A 153 12.42 3.12 -19.48
C GLU A 153 11.29 2.62 -20.40
N ALA A 154 10.31 3.49 -20.70
CA ALA A 154 9.21 3.16 -21.60
C ALA A 154 9.70 2.79 -23.01
N LEU A 155 10.61 3.60 -23.57
CA LEU A 155 11.22 3.34 -24.86
C LEU A 155 12.11 2.09 -24.85
N GLY A 156 12.89 1.90 -23.78
CA GLY A 156 13.74 0.74 -23.58
C GLY A 156 12.94 -0.56 -23.59
N TYR A 157 11.84 -0.62 -22.83
CA TYR A 157 10.99 -1.80 -22.75
C TYR A 157 10.20 -2.05 -24.05
N LEU A 158 9.77 -1.01 -24.77
CA LEU A 158 9.17 -1.18 -26.11
C LEU A 158 10.15 -1.78 -27.13
N THR A 159 11.44 -1.48 -26.99
CA THR A 159 12.49 -1.97 -27.90
C THR A 159 12.98 -3.36 -27.50
N ALA A 160 13.10 -3.61 -26.19
CA ALA A 160 13.55 -4.87 -25.62
C ALA A 160 12.73 -5.19 -24.36
N PRO A 161 11.56 -5.83 -24.53
CA PRO A 161 10.73 -6.26 -23.41
C PRO A 161 11.47 -7.22 -22.49
N ASP A 162 11.09 -7.25 -21.21
CA ASP A 162 11.67 -8.20 -20.25
C ASP A 162 11.38 -9.65 -20.69
N ALA A 163 12.43 -10.48 -20.74
CA ALA A 163 12.32 -11.88 -21.12
C ALA A 163 11.57 -12.73 -20.07
N GLY A 164 11.41 -12.21 -18.85
CA GLY A 164 10.64 -12.84 -17.78
C GLY A 164 9.13 -12.61 -17.87
N ASP A 165 8.68 -11.63 -18.67
CA ASP A 165 7.25 -11.33 -18.78
C ASP A 165 6.55 -12.34 -19.69
N ASP A 166 5.39 -12.83 -19.23
CA ASP A 166 4.51 -13.59 -20.12
C ASP A 166 3.98 -12.69 -21.26
N ALA A 167 3.50 -13.32 -22.33
CA ALA A 167 3.09 -12.61 -23.54
C ALA A 167 1.97 -11.58 -23.33
N LEU A 168 1.08 -11.79 -22.35
CA LEU A 168 -0.04 -10.89 -22.07
C LEU A 168 0.39 -9.72 -21.19
N THR A 169 1.23 -9.99 -20.20
CA THR A 169 1.89 -8.95 -19.39
C THR A 169 2.73 -8.04 -20.29
N SER A 170 3.57 -8.62 -21.15
CA SER A 170 4.37 -7.87 -22.13
C SER A 170 3.52 -7.03 -23.09
N LEU A 171 2.39 -7.57 -23.56
CA LEU A 171 1.45 -6.84 -24.42
C LEU A 171 0.83 -5.63 -23.71
N ALA A 172 0.35 -5.82 -22.47
CA ALA A 172 -0.25 -4.76 -21.67
C ALA A 172 0.77 -3.67 -21.31
N THR A 173 1.97 -4.05 -20.89
CA THR A 173 3.05 -3.11 -20.53
C THR A 173 3.51 -2.30 -21.74
N ARG A 174 3.72 -2.93 -22.91
CA ARG A 174 4.05 -2.20 -24.14
C ARG A 174 2.93 -1.24 -24.55
N ALA A 175 1.67 -1.63 -24.43
CA ALA A 175 0.55 -0.74 -24.70
C ALA A 175 0.52 0.48 -23.77
N ALA A 176 0.70 0.26 -22.47
CA ALA A 176 0.76 1.31 -21.47
C ALA A 176 1.93 2.27 -21.73
N PHE A 177 3.12 1.74 -22.05
CA PHE A 177 4.32 2.53 -22.29
C PHE A 177 4.28 3.29 -23.62
N LEU A 178 3.63 2.74 -24.65
CA LEU A 178 3.34 3.50 -25.87
C LEU A 178 2.43 4.71 -25.57
N GLN A 179 1.39 4.52 -24.74
CA GLN A 179 0.54 5.64 -24.29
C GLN A 179 1.33 6.66 -23.46
N THR A 180 2.25 6.20 -22.59
CA THR A 180 3.15 7.08 -21.84
C THR A 180 4.02 7.91 -22.77
N LEU A 181 4.65 7.30 -23.79
CA LEU A 181 5.47 8.04 -24.75
C LEU A 181 4.65 9.03 -25.56
N THR A 182 3.44 8.65 -26.00
CA THR A 182 2.51 9.56 -26.70
C THR A 182 2.14 10.76 -25.83
N CYS A 183 1.81 10.52 -24.56
CA CYS A 183 1.52 11.59 -23.60
C CYS A 183 2.71 12.55 -23.41
N LEU A 184 3.93 12.02 -23.43
CA LEU A 184 5.19 12.77 -23.29
C LEU A 184 5.64 13.46 -24.59
N GLY A 185 4.93 13.30 -25.71
CA GLY A 185 5.32 13.81 -27.02
C GLY A 185 6.57 13.13 -27.58
N LYS A 186 6.74 11.83 -27.28
CA LYS A 186 7.89 10.99 -27.66
C LYS A 186 7.48 9.78 -28.50
N GLU A 187 6.27 9.77 -29.05
CA GLU A 187 5.77 8.69 -29.91
C GLU A 187 6.62 8.49 -31.18
N ASP A 188 7.19 9.57 -31.72
CA ASP A 188 8.07 9.52 -32.90
C ASP A 188 9.42 8.85 -32.62
N GLU A 189 9.80 8.71 -31.33
CA GLU A 189 11.01 7.98 -30.93
C GLU A 189 10.81 6.44 -30.98
N VAL A 190 9.56 5.97 -31.07
CA VAL A 190 9.26 4.53 -31.10
C VAL A 190 9.55 3.94 -32.49
N PRO A 191 10.42 2.92 -32.61
CA PRO A 191 10.71 2.31 -33.90
C PRO A 191 9.46 1.72 -34.54
N ARG A 192 9.27 1.98 -35.84
CA ARG A 192 8.15 1.45 -36.62
C ARG A 192 8.01 -0.08 -36.51
N ALA A 193 9.13 -0.80 -36.53
CA ALA A 193 9.15 -2.26 -36.35
C ALA A 193 8.59 -2.70 -34.98
N GLY A 194 8.81 -1.91 -33.93
CA GLY A 194 8.25 -2.15 -32.59
C GLY A 194 6.72 -1.99 -32.59
N LEU A 195 6.20 -0.97 -33.28
CA LEU A 195 4.75 -0.76 -33.45
C LEU A 195 4.10 -1.88 -34.26
N GLU A 196 4.74 -2.32 -35.34
CA GLU A 196 4.27 -3.43 -36.17
C GLU A 196 4.26 -4.76 -35.39
N THR A 197 5.29 -5.01 -34.56
CA THR A 197 5.34 -6.17 -33.67
C THR A 197 4.24 -6.12 -32.62
N LEU A 198 4.01 -4.98 -31.97
CA LEU A 198 2.93 -4.79 -31.01
C LEU A 198 1.55 -5.02 -31.65
N ALA A 199 1.33 -4.55 -32.88
CA ALA A 199 0.10 -4.79 -33.64
C ALA A 199 -0.10 -6.28 -33.97
N ALA A 200 0.98 -6.98 -34.36
CA ALA A 200 0.93 -8.42 -34.62
C ALA A 200 0.63 -9.23 -33.35
N ASP A 201 1.25 -8.89 -32.22
CA ASP A 201 0.97 -9.52 -30.93
C ASP A 201 -0.45 -9.28 -30.45
N THR A 202 -0.96 -8.06 -30.65
CA THR A 202 -2.37 -7.72 -30.37
C THR A 202 -3.33 -8.63 -31.13
N ALA A 203 -3.02 -8.98 -32.38
CA ALA A 203 -3.84 -9.88 -33.18
C ALA A 203 -3.76 -11.36 -32.74
N ARG A 204 -2.66 -11.76 -32.08
CA ARG A 204 -2.42 -13.12 -31.59
C ARG A 204 -2.91 -13.36 -30.16
N ALA A 205 -3.09 -12.30 -29.36
CA ALA A 205 -3.55 -12.44 -27.99
C ALA A 205 -5.05 -12.80 -27.89
N GLU A 206 -5.36 -13.62 -26.88
CA GLU A 206 -6.70 -14.19 -26.68
C GLU A 206 -7.50 -13.49 -25.58
N GLN A 207 -6.81 -12.82 -24.64
CA GLN A 207 -7.46 -12.05 -23.58
C GLN A 207 -7.84 -10.65 -24.05
N ALA A 208 -9.05 -10.21 -23.69
CA ALA A 208 -9.65 -9.00 -24.23
C ALA A 208 -9.06 -7.71 -23.65
N VAL A 209 -8.72 -7.70 -22.35
CA VAL A 209 -8.23 -6.49 -21.67
C VAL A 209 -6.88 -6.01 -22.25
N PRO A 210 -5.81 -6.83 -22.34
CA PRO A 210 -4.55 -6.40 -22.96
C PRO A 210 -4.72 -6.00 -24.43
N VAL A 211 -5.59 -6.70 -25.16
CA VAL A 211 -5.88 -6.41 -26.57
C VAL A 211 -6.60 -5.08 -26.77
N LEU A 212 -7.54 -4.73 -25.88
CA LEU A 212 -8.21 -3.43 -25.90
C LEU A 212 -7.19 -2.31 -25.68
N TYR A 213 -6.38 -2.40 -24.63
CA TYR A 213 -5.38 -1.36 -24.35
C TYR A 213 -4.35 -1.22 -25.47
N ALA A 214 -3.86 -2.33 -26.04
CA ALA A 214 -2.95 -2.29 -27.17
C ALA A 214 -3.60 -1.69 -28.42
N THR A 215 -4.86 -2.04 -28.71
CA THR A 215 -5.60 -1.46 -29.84
C THR A 215 -5.80 0.05 -29.68
N GLU A 216 -6.11 0.52 -28.48
CA GLU A 216 -6.29 1.95 -28.18
C GLU A 216 -4.97 2.71 -28.22
N ALA A 217 -3.89 2.14 -27.69
CA ALA A 217 -2.54 2.70 -27.74
C ALA A 217 -2.05 2.86 -29.18
N LEU A 218 -2.17 1.81 -30.00
CA LEU A 218 -1.75 1.83 -31.40
C LEU A 218 -2.60 2.80 -32.23
N ARG A 219 -3.91 2.87 -31.98
CA ARG A 219 -4.79 3.83 -32.66
C ARG A 219 -4.37 5.28 -32.39
N ALA A 220 -3.94 5.59 -31.16
CA ALA A 220 -3.51 6.95 -30.80
C ALA A 220 -2.30 7.44 -31.61
N VAL A 221 -1.45 6.52 -32.08
CA VAL A 221 -0.29 6.82 -32.93
C VAL A 221 -0.52 6.45 -34.41
N GLY A 222 -1.78 6.31 -34.84
CA GLY A 222 -2.15 6.07 -36.23
C GLY A 222 -1.91 4.64 -36.75
N VAL A 223 -1.59 3.68 -35.88
CA VAL A 223 -1.36 2.28 -36.26
C VAL A 223 -2.62 1.45 -36.05
N ARG A 224 -3.03 0.70 -37.07
CA ARG A 224 -4.22 -0.16 -37.00
C ARG A 224 -3.87 -1.54 -36.45
N ALA A 225 -4.43 -1.89 -35.30
CA ALA A 225 -4.43 -3.25 -34.76
C ALA A 225 -5.81 -3.91 -34.90
N ARG A 226 -5.82 -5.25 -34.95
CA ARG A 226 -7.04 -6.06 -34.99
C ARG A 226 -7.08 -6.97 -33.77
N ALA A 227 -8.22 -7.03 -33.08
CA ALA A 227 -8.45 -7.92 -31.94
C ALA A 227 -8.84 -9.36 -32.35
N THR A 228 -8.26 -9.88 -33.43
CA THR A 228 -8.77 -11.04 -34.19
C THR A 228 -9.02 -12.28 -33.33
N ARG A 229 -8.05 -12.70 -32.50
CA ARG A 229 -8.22 -13.86 -31.63
C ARG A 229 -9.05 -13.54 -30.39
N ALA A 230 -8.85 -12.38 -29.77
CA ALA A 230 -9.61 -11.98 -28.60
C ALA A 230 -11.12 -11.88 -28.85
N VAL A 231 -11.58 -11.53 -30.05
CA VAL A 231 -13.03 -11.50 -30.37
C VAL A 231 -13.57 -12.82 -30.92
N ARG A 232 -12.72 -13.81 -31.20
CA ARG A 232 -13.15 -15.12 -31.69
C ARG A 232 -14.03 -15.81 -30.65
N GLY A 233 -15.22 -16.27 -31.06
CA GLY A 233 -16.18 -16.89 -30.15
C GLY A 233 -16.68 -15.97 -29.03
N ALA A 234 -16.59 -14.64 -29.21
CA ALA A 234 -17.07 -13.68 -28.22
C ALA A 234 -18.58 -13.78 -28.00
N ASP A 235 -19.38 -14.15 -29.02
CA ASP A 235 -20.83 -14.35 -28.86
C ASP A 235 -21.15 -15.42 -27.81
N ALA A 236 -20.53 -16.59 -27.90
CA ALA A 236 -20.73 -17.66 -26.94
C ALA A 236 -20.28 -17.26 -25.52
N ARG A 237 -19.15 -16.56 -25.39
CA ARG A 237 -18.62 -16.10 -24.09
C ARG A 237 -19.50 -15.01 -23.46
N LEU A 238 -19.99 -14.06 -24.26
CA LEU A 238 -20.88 -13.01 -23.77
C LEU A 238 -22.29 -13.55 -23.47
N ALA A 239 -22.75 -14.56 -24.21
CA ALA A 239 -24.00 -15.27 -23.94
C ALA A 239 -23.93 -16.21 -22.74
N ALA A 240 -22.74 -16.54 -22.22
CA ALA A 240 -22.59 -17.34 -21.01
C ALA A 240 -23.07 -16.59 -19.75
N GLY A 241 -23.22 -17.31 -18.63
CA GLY A 241 -23.59 -16.72 -17.33
C GLY A 241 -22.60 -15.65 -16.85
N CYS A 242 -23.03 -14.76 -15.95
CA CYS A 242 -22.17 -13.66 -15.48
C CYS A 242 -20.88 -14.16 -14.82
N ALA A 243 -20.91 -15.29 -14.13
CA ALA A 243 -19.73 -15.91 -13.52
C ALA A 243 -18.76 -16.59 -14.50
N ALA A 244 -19.16 -16.81 -15.76
CA ALA A 244 -18.35 -17.54 -16.73
C ALA A 244 -17.22 -16.70 -17.36
N LEU A 245 -17.27 -15.37 -17.19
CA LEU A 245 -16.28 -14.46 -17.71
C LEU A 245 -16.09 -13.31 -16.73
N ASP A 246 -14.84 -13.04 -16.38
CA ASP A 246 -14.47 -11.94 -15.50
C ASP A 246 -15.08 -10.60 -15.99
N PRO A 247 -15.64 -9.77 -15.09
CA PRO A 247 -16.25 -8.49 -15.44
C PRO A 247 -15.40 -7.57 -16.31
N ILE A 248 -14.10 -7.45 -16.03
CA ILE A 248 -13.20 -6.57 -16.79
C ILE A 248 -12.98 -7.12 -18.20
N GLN A 249 -12.93 -8.45 -18.36
CA GLN A 249 -12.84 -9.11 -19.66
C GLN A 249 -14.13 -8.98 -20.47
N ARG A 250 -15.28 -9.08 -19.79
CA ARG A 250 -16.60 -8.86 -20.41
C ARG A 250 -16.76 -7.42 -20.90
N ALA A 251 -16.37 -6.44 -20.09
CA ALA A 251 -16.36 -5.03 -20.48
C ALA A 251 -15.42 -4.78 -21.68
N ALA A 252 -14.20 -5.32 -21.62
CA ALA A 252 -13.24 -5.19 -22.72
C ALA A 252 -13.74 -5.81 -24.03
N LEU A 253 -14.35 -7.00 -23.99
CA LEU A 253 -14.96 -7.63 -25.17
C LEU A 253 -16.11 -6.80 -25.74
N THR A 254 -16.91 -6.18 -24.88
CA THR A 254 -18.02 -5.30 -25.28
C THR A 254 -17.48 -4.10 -26.06
N LEU A 255 -16.43 -3.45 -25.54
CA LEU A 255 -15.78 -2.30 -26.18
C LEU A 255 -15.03 -2.66 -27.47
N LEU A 256 -14.34 -3.80 -27.50
CA LEU A 256 -13.66 -4.28 -28.70
C LEU A 256 -14.61 -4.61 -29.85
N ARG A 257 -15.84 -5.01 -29.51
CA ARG A 257 -16.89 -5.33 -30.48
C ARG A 257 -17.83 -4.19 -30.79
N ASP A 258 -17.81 -3.15 -29.96
CA ASP A 258 -18.76 -2.05 -30.01
C ASP A 258 -20.21 -2.55 -29.94
N LEU A 259 -20.49 -3.52 -29.05
CA LEU A 259 -21.79 -4.18 -28.97
C LEU A 259 -22.17 -4.53 -27.53
N LEU A 260 -23.14 -3.79 -26.97
CA LEU A 260 -23.74 -4.06 -25.66
C LEU A 260 -25.07 -4.81 -25.80
N THR A 261 -25.11 -6.06 -25.33
CA THR A 261 -26.35 -6.85 -25.24
C THR A 261 -27.02 -6.66 -23.88
N ARG A 262 -28.33 -6.94 -23.79
CA ARG A 262 -29.08 -6.88 -22.52
C ARG A 262 -28.46 -7.76 -21.42
N ARG A 263 -28.10 -9.00 -21.75
CA ARG A 263 -27.45 -9.92 -20.80
C ARG A 263 -26.11 -9.39 -20.31
N THR A 264 -25.30 -8.84 -21.20
CA THR A 264 -24.02 -8.23 -20.82
C THR A 264 -24.25 -7.01 -19.93
N ARG A 265 -25.23 -6.16 -20.26
CA ARG A 265 -25.65 -5.04 -19.40
C ARG A 265 -26.03 -5.54 -18.00
N ASP A 266 -26.88 -6.55 -17.90
CA ASP A 266 -27.34 -7.12 -16.62
C ASP A 266 -26.17 -7.70 -15.79
N CYS A 267 -25.16 -8.29 -16.44
CA CYS A 267 -23.95 -8.75 -15.76
C CYS A 267 -22.99 -7.62 -15.33
N LEU A 268 -22.96 -6.51 -16.07
CA LEU A 268 -22.01 -5.43 -15.87
C LEU A 268 -22.51 -4.35 -14.91
N VAL A 269 -23.82 -4.08 -14.86
CA VAL A 269 -24.39 -3.07 -13.97
C VAL A 269 -24.02 -3.28 -12.48
N PRO A 270 -24.09 -4.50 -11.91
CA PRO A 270 -23.66 -4.73 -10.53
C PRO A 270 -22.17 -4.47 -10.30
N MET A 271 -21.34 -4.51 -11.34
CA MET A 271 -19.89 -4.33 -11.26
C MET A 271 -19.47 -2.86 -11.22
N LEU A 272 -20.43 -1.92 -11.32
CA LEU A 272 -20.20 -0.51 -11.01
C LEU A 272 -19.93 -0.26 -9.52
N SER A 273 -20.17 -1.24 -8.65
CA SER A 273 -19.74 -1.22 -7.24
C SER A 273 -18.48 -2.03 -6.97
N ASP A 274 -17.76 -2.49 -8.01
CA ASP A 274 -16.51 -3.23 -7.81
C ASP A 274 -15.48 -2.40 -7.03
N SER A 275 -14.69 -3.05 -6.18
CA SER A 275 -13.64 -2.40 -5.40
C SER A 275 -12.50 -1.82 -6.27
N ASP A 276 -12.29 -2.38 -7.45
CA ASP A 276 -11.24 -1.98 -8.38
C ASP A 276 -11.66 -0.82 -9.30
N THR A 277 -10.90 0.26 -9.26
CA THR A 277 -11.16 1.49 -10.03
C THR A 277 -11.08 1.26 -11.54
N GLN A 278 -10.17 0.39 -12.01
CA GLN A 278 -10.01 0.12 -13.44
C GLN A 278 -11.17 -0.71 -13.98
N THR A 279 -11.61 -1.72 -13.23
CA THR A 279 -12.80 -2.51 -13.52
C THR A 279 -14.02 -1.61 -13.61
N ARG A 280 -14.29 -0.78 -12.60
CA ARG A 280 -15.43 0.16 -12.64
C ARG A 280 -15.38 1.12 -13.82
N TRP A 281 -14.21 1.72 -14.07
CA TRP A 281 -14.00 2.60 -15.22
C TRP A 281 -14.32 1.89 -16.54
N LEU A 282 -13.77 0.70 -16.75
CA LEU A 282 -13.96 -0.04 -18.00
C LEU A 282 -15.40 -0.54 -18.18
N VAL A 283 -16.02 -0.99 -17.08
CA VAL A 283 -17.43 -1.39 -17.02
C VAL A 283 -18.34 -0.21 -17.38
N ARG A 284 -18.11 0.97 -16.78
CA ARG A 284 -18.87 2.18 -17.10
C ARG A 284 -18.72 2.56 -18.57
N ARG A 285 -17.49 2.52 -19.12
CA ARG A 285 -17.25 2.73 -20.56
C ARG A 285 -18.07 1.77 -21.42
N ALA A 286 -18.06 0.47 -21.10
CA ALA A 286 -18.80 -0.54 -21.86
C ALA A 286 -20.32 -0.37 -21.77
N LEU A 287 -20.83 0.08 -20.62
CA LEU A 287 -22.26 0.37 -20.42
C LEU A 287 -22.73 1.63 -21.15
N MET A 288 -21.80 2.51 -21.53
CA MET A 288 -22.06 3.71 -22.33
C MET A 288 -21.91 3.48 -23.85
N THR A 289 -21.56 2.26 -24.28
CA THR A 289 -21.58 1.91 -25.71
C THR A 289 -23.03 1.91 -26.22
N ASP A 290 -23.29 2.61 -27.32
CA ASP A 290 -24.61 2.69 -27.96
C ASP A 290 -25.05 1.31 -28.47
N GLY A 291 -25.85 0.59 -27.67
CA GLY A 291 -26.34 -0.74 -28.02
C GLY A 291 -27.67 -0.67 -28.78
N ALA A 292 -27.67 -1.01 -30.07
CA ALA A 292 -28.85 -1.03 -30.95
C ALA A 292 -30.02 -1.95 -30.48
N GLU A 293 -29.82 -2.82 -29.48
CA GLU A 293 -30.86 -3.71 -28.92
C GLU A 293 -31.25 -3.40 -27.47
N ALA A 294 -30.55 -2.47 -26.81
CA ALA A 294 -30.99 -1.91 -25.54
C ALA A 294 -31.93 -0.74 -25.87
N GLY A 295 -33.24 -0.99 -25.95
CA GLY A 295 -34.25 0.05 -26.21
C GLY A 295 -34.10 1.29 -25.31
N PRO A 296 -34.87 2.36 -25.54
CA PRO A 296 -34.69 3.67 -24.89
C PRO A 296 -34.72 3.51 -23.37
N GLY A 297 -33.53 3.47 -22.79
CA GLY A 297 -33.29 2.94 -21.47
C GLY A 297 -31.83 3.13 -21.07
N ALA A 298 -31.20 4.19 -21.58
CA ALA A 298 -30.06 4.84 -20.94
C ALA A 298 -30.55 5.49 -19.64
N GLY A 299 -31.05 4.68 -18.69
CA GLY A 299 -31.22 5.14 -17.32
C GLY A 299 -29.86 5.63 -16.83
N ALA A 300 -29.86 6.75 -16.08
CA ALA A 300 -28.65 7.28 -15.46
C ALA A 300 -27.94 6.13 -14.74
N LEU A 301 -26.70 5.84 -15.15
CA LEU A 301 -25.87 4.87 -14.44
C LEU A 301 -25.69 5.37 -13.00
N PRO A 302 -25.58 4.48 -12.00
CA PRO A 302 -25.22 4.88 -10.64
C PRO A 302 -24.03 5.84 -10.64
N GLU A 303 -24.04 6.82 -9.72
CA GLU A 303 -22.92 7.73 -9.52
C GLU A 303 -21.61 6.93 -9.26
N PRO A 304 -20.45 7.41 -9.73
CA PRO A 304 -19.16 6.82 -9.39
C PRO A 304 -19.00 6.65 -7.88
N VAL A 305 -18.57 5.47 -7.45
CA VAL A 305 -18.40 5.15 -6.02
C VAL A 305 -17.09 5.74 -5.45
N GLY A 306 -16.12 6.04 -6.31
CA GLY A 306 -14.82 6.59 -5.91
C GLY A 306 -14.91 8.05 -5.45
N HIS A 307 -14.40 8.35 -4.24
CA HIS A 307 -14.32 9.72 -3.74
C HIS A 307 -13.11 10.46 -4.33
N VAL A 308 -13.35 11.40 -5.24
CA VAL A 308 -12.34 12.36 -5.71
C VAL A 308 -12.23 13.50 -4.70
N ARG A 309 -11.06 13.65 -4.08
CA ARG A 309 -10.79 14.71 -3.11
C ARG A 309 -10.82 16.10 -3.77
N ALA A 310 -10.92 17.15 -2.96
CA ALA A 310 -10.87 18.54 -3.42
C ALA A 310 -9.54 18.94 -4.11
N ASP A 311 -8.46 18.19 -3.91
CA ASP A 311 -7.19 18.35 -4.64
C ASP A 311 -7.11 17.53 -5.95
N GLY A 312 -8.21 16.88 -6.32
CA GLY A 312 -8.34 16.06 -7.51
C GLY A 312 -7.75 14.65 -7.37
N LEU A 313 -7.18 14.29 -6.22
CA LEU A 313 -6.61 12.97 -6.00
C LEU A 313 -7.66 11.97 -5.54
N VAL A 314 -7.52 10.71 -5.91
CA VAL A 314 -8.41 9.63 -5.47
C VAL A 314 -7.69 8.79 -4.46
N THR A 315 -8.39 8.53 -3.37
CA THR A 315 -7.87 7.73 -2.28
C THR A 315 -7.96 6.26 -2.61
N LYS A 316 -7.03 5.47 -2.09
CA LYS A 316 -7.11 4.01 -2.20
C LYS A 316 -8.44 3.56 -1.60
N THR A 317 -9.12 2.64 -2.27
CA THR A 317 -10.27 1.97 -1.64
C THR A 317 -9.77 1.13 -0.46
N PRO A 318 -10.60 0.88 0.56
CA PRO A 318 -10.27 -0.02 1.67
C PRO A 318 -9.79 -1.43 1.27
N ALA A 319 -10.09 -1.87 0.03
CA ALA A 319 -9.57 -3.11 -0.56
C ALA A 319 -8.15 -2.97 -1.13
N GLN A 320 -7.76 -1.77 -1.55
CA GLN A 320 -6.45 -1.42 -2.13
C GLN A 320 -5.44 -0.90 -1.09
N LEU A 321 -5.86 -0.74 0.17
CA LEU A 321 -4.99 -0.41 1.30
C LEU A 321 -4.54 -1.68 2.04
N GLY A 322 -3.28 -2.06 1.76
CA GLY A 322 -2.37 -2.65 2.74
C GLY A 322 -2.64 -4.07 3.20
N THR A 323 -2.17 -5.07 2.45
CA THR A 323 -2.11 -6.45 2.97
C THR A 323 -0.76 -6.87 3.52
N LEU A 324 0.34 -6.14 3.29
CA LEU A 324 1.65 -6.49 3.87
C LEU A 324 2.01 -5.62 5.06
N THR A 325 1.82 -4.30 5.00
CA THR A 325 2.05 -3.42 6.16
C THR A 325 1.09 -3.74 7.31
N ALA A 326 -0.21 -3.83 7.05
CA ALA A 326 -1.19 -4.22 8.08
C ALA A 326 -0.94 -5.64 8.62
N THR A 327 -0.44 -6.55 7.77
CA THR A 327 -0.03 -7.90 8.19
C THR A 327 1.22 -7.86 9.05
N TYR A 328 2.17 -6.98 8.73
CA TYR A 328 3.36 -6.73 9.54
C TYR A 328 2.99 -6.11 10.90
N ASP A 329 2.05 -5.16 10.94
CA ASP A 329 1.58 -4.56 12.20
C ASP A 329 0.81 -5.57 13.04
N ALA A 330 -0.01 -6.42 12.42
CA ALA A 330 -0.65 -7.56 13.08
C ALA A 330 0.38 -8.56 13.62
N ALA A 331 1.45 -8.84 12.86
CA ALA A 331 2.56 -9.67 13.32
C ALA A 331 3.28 -9.05 14.52
N ARG A 332 3.48 -7.73 14.53
CA ARG A 332 4.03 -7.02 15.69
C ARG A 332 3.09 -7.05 16.89
N ALA A 333 1.78 -6.95 16.70
CA ALA A 333 0.79 -7.08 17.77
C ALA A 333 0.80 -8.50 18.38
N LEU A 334 0.78 -9.55 17.54
CA LEU A 334 0.96 -10.93 17.99
C LEU A 334 2.27 -11.09 18.75
N ALA A 335 3.34 -10.47 18.27
CA ALA A 335 4.64 -10.56 18.92
C ALA A 335 4.69 -9.85 20.28
N ALA A 336 4.07 -8.67 20.38
CA ALA A 336 3.96 -7.96 21.64
C ALA A 336 3.09 -8.71 22.66
N GLY A 337 2.06 -9.44 22.19
CA GLY A 337 1.25 -10.32 23.04
C GLY A 337 1.87 -11.70 23.34
N ALA A 338 3.08 -11.98 22.85
CA ALA A 338 3.72 -13.31 22.93
C ALA A 338 2.87 -14.45 22.32
N GLN A 339 2.09 -14.15 21.27
CA GLN A 339 1.16 -15.07 20.59
C GLN A 339 1.65 -15.49 19.20
N GLN A 340 2.95 -15.33 18.87
CA GLN A 340 3.48 -15.66 17.54
C GLN A 340 3.25 -17.13 17.17
N GLU A 341 3.29 -18.04 18.15
CA GLU A 341 3.06 -19.49 17.96
C GLU A 341 1.62 -19.80 17.50
N HIS A 342 0.67 -18.91 17.79
CA HIS A 342 -0.74 -19.02 17.39
C HIS A 342 -1.04 -18.30 16.07
N THR A 343 -0.02 -17.99 15.26
CA THR A 343 -0.21 -17.36 13.95
C THR A 343 -1.22 -18.13 13.10
N PRO A 344 -2.29 -17.49 12.59
CA PRO A 344 -3.32 -18.18 11.82
C PRO A 344 -2.78 -18.89 10.56
N TYR A 345 -3.27 -20.10 10.30
CA TYR A 345 -2.81 -20.93 9.18
C TYR A 345 -2.89 -20.24 7.82
N TRP A 346 -3.95 -19.46 7.57
CA TRP A 346 -4.11 -18.73 6.31
C TRP A 346 -3.02 -17.68 6.11
N LEU A 347 -2.54 -17.06 7.20
CA LEU A 347 -1.52 -16.02 7.15
C LEU A 347 -0.17 -16.65 6.79
N THR A 348 0.18 -17.74 7.48
CA THR A 348 1.35 -18.56 7.15
C THR A 348 1.32 -18.99 5.68
N ARG A 349 0.20 -19.56 5.22
CA ARG A 349 0.05 -20.02 3.83
C ARG A 349 0.20 -18.89 2.81
N ARG A 350 -0.33 -17.70 3.11
CA ARG A 350 -0.23 -16.52 2.25
C ARG A 350 1.21 -16.02 2.15
N LEU A 351 1.89 -15.85 3.30
CA LEU A 351 3.27 -15.37 3.35
C LEU A 351 4.22 -16.35 2.64
N THR A 352 4.05 -17.66 2.83
CA THR A 352 4.83 -18.68 2.11
C THR A 352 4.59 -18.63 0.60
N ARG A 353 3.34 -18.43 0.16
CA ARG A 353 3.03 -18.28 -1.28
C ARG A 353 3.69 -17.05 -1.87
N MET A 354 3.61 -15.91 -1.19
CA MET A 354 4.28 -14.68 -1.61
C MET A 354 5.80 -14.85 -1.64
N GLY A 355 6.38 -15.55 -0.67
CA GLY A 355 7.83 -15.77 -0.66
C GLY A 355 8.35 -16.76 -1.70
N ALA A 356 7.46 -17.52 -2.34
CA ALA A 356 7.75 -18.34 -3.52
C ALA A 356 7.60 -17.57 -4.85
N ASP A 357 6.94 -16.41 -4.85
CA ASP A 357 6.70 -15.61 -6.04
C ASP A 357 7.99 -14.94 -6.53
N ILE A 358 8.47 -15.30 -7.73
CA ILE A 358 9.70 -14.74 -8.27
C ILE A 358 9.59 -13.27 -8.68
N GLY A 359 8.37 -12.80 -8.94
CA GLY A 359 8.05 -11.43 -9.37
C GLY A 359 7.86 -10.43 -8.22
N LEU A 360 8.04 -10.84 -6.96
CA LEU A 360 7.82 -9.96 -5.82
C LEU A 360 8.81 -8.78 -5.79
N GLU A 361 8.29 -7.56 -5.74
CA GLU A 361 9.05 -6.32 -5.73
C GLU A 361 9.91 -6.14 -4.47
N PRO A 362 11.07 -5.45 -4.53
CA PRO A 362 11.97 -5.28 -3.39
C PRO A 362 11.31 -4.76 -2.10
N SER A 363 10.40 -3.79 -2.18
CA SER A 363 9.66 -3.25 -1.03
C SER A 363 8.78 -4.31 -0.37
N ASP A 364 8.11 -5.13 -1.18
CA ASP A 364 7.26 -6.22 -0.70
C ASP A 364 8.09 -7.39 -0.19
N ARG A 365 9.27 -7.65 -0.77
CA ARG A 365 10.25 -8.60 -0.23
C ARG A 365 10.72 -8.20 1.15
N LEU A 366 11.02 -6.92 1.36
CA LEU A 366 11.44 -6.39 2.65
C LEU A 366 10.33 -6.54 3.69
N LEU A 367 9.10 -6.10 3.38
CA LEU A 367 7.96 -6.23 4.29
C LEU A 367 7.61 -7.70 4.57
N LEU A 368 7.66 -8.57 3.55
CA LEU A 368 7.52 -10.01 3.72
C LEU A 368 8.60 -10.55 4.65
N ALA A 369 9.86 -10.18 4.44
CA ALA A 369 10.98 -10.63 5.25
C ALA A 369 10.83 -10.19 6.71
N MET A 370 10.47 -8.93 6.95
CA MET A 370 10.23 -8.38 8.30
C MET A 370 9.07 -9.10 8.98
N THR A 371 7.96 -9.31 8.27
CA THR A 371 6.79 -10.05 8.78
C THR A 371 7.17 -11.48 9.17
N CYS A 372 7.85 -12.19 8.27
CA CYS A 372 8.24 -13.59 8.47
C CYS A 372 9.28 -13.72 9.58
N HIS A 373 10.23 -12.79 9.67
CA HIS A 373 11.18 -12.72 10.76
C HIS A 373 10.46 -12.54 12.11
N ARG A 374 9.53 -11.58 12.17
CA ARG A 374 8.78 -11.25 13.39
C ARG A 374 7.88 -12.40 13.87
N LEU A 375 7.31 -13.17 12.94
CA LEU A 375 6.49 -14.35 13.23
C LEU A 375 7.31 -15.65 13.37
N ALA A 376 8.64 -15.58 13.27
CA ALA A 376 9.53 -16.75 13.24
C ALA A 376 9.15 -17.79 12.16
N LEU A 377 8.66 -17.33 11.00
CA LEU A 377 8.24 -18.17 9.88
C LEU A 377 9.31 -18.25 8.78
N THR A 378 9.48 -19.45 8.21
CA THR A 378 10.26 -19.65 6.99
C THR A 378 9.38 -19.44 5.76
N CYS A 379 9.44 -18.25 5.17
CA CYS A 379 8.55 -17.88 4.06
C CYS A 379 9.13 -18.12 2.66
N GLY A 380 10.34 -18.66 2.54
CA GLY A 380 10.95 -18.98 1.24
C GLY A 380 11.95 -17.94 0.72
N PRO A 381 12.41 -18.08 -0.54
CA PRO A 381 13.59 -17.38 -1.05
C PRO A 381 13.44 -15.87 -1.15
N GLN A 382 12.24 -15.33 -1.42
CA GLN A 382 12.07 -13.87 -1.48
C GLN A 382 12.17 -13.20 -0.12
N ALA A 383 11.72 -13.87 0.96
CA ALA A 383 11.91 -13.37 2.31
C ALA A 383 13.41 -13.35 2.68
N ALA A 384 14.18 -14.37 2.29
CA ALA A 384 15.63 -14.38 2.49
C ALA A 384 16.33 -13.25 1.71
N LYS A 385 15.91 -13.00 0.47
CA LYS A 385 16.39 -11.85 -0.33
C LYS A 385 16.04 -10.51 0.34
N GLY A 386 14.80 -10.34 0.81
CA GLY A 386 14.36 -9.13 1.52
C GLY A 386 15.17 -8.86 2.80
N ALA A 387 15.50 -9.89 3.57
CA ALA A 387 16.39 -9.77 4.73
C ALA A 387 17.81 -9.32 4.34
N ALA A 388 18.36 -9.87 3.26
CA ALA A 388 19.66 -9.44 2.72
C ALA A 388 19.61 -8.01 2.15
N GLU A 389 18.47 -7.60 1.59
CA GLU A 389 18.24 -6.23 1.10
C GLU A 389 18.17 -5.22 2.24
N ALA A 390 17.58 -5.58 3.38
CA ALA A 390 17.53 -4.74 4.57
C ALA A 390 18.92 -4.26 5.02
N ALA A 391 19.91 -5.17 5.00
CA ALA A 391 21.29 -4.86 5.33
C ALA A 391 21.97 -3.87 4.36
N ARG A 392 21.46 -3.75 3.13
CA ARG A 392 21.98 -2.85 2.09
C ARG A 392 21.30 -1.49 2.08
N LEU A 393 20.23 -1.31 2.85
CA LEU A 393 19.50 -0.04 2.91
C LEU A 393 20.37 1.06 3.49
N THR A 394 20.55 2.15 2.73
CA THR A 394 21.26 3.33 3.20
C THR A 394 20.32 4.21 4.02
N VAL A 395 20.65 4.42 5.29
CA VAL A 395 19.99 5.39 6.16
C VAL A 395 20.28 6.80 5.64
N PRO A 396 19.26 7.65 5.42
CA PRO A 396 19.50 9.05 5.06
C PRO A 396 20.38 9.74 6.10
N GLY A 397 21.42 10.44 5.64
CA GLY A 397 22.38 11.12 6.53
C GLY A 397 21.77 12.23 7.38
N ARG A 398 20.59 12.75 7.01
CA ARG A 398 19.78 13.70 7.80
C ARG A 398 18.30 13.39 7.62
N LEU A 399 17.52 13.41 8.69
CA LEU A 399 16.06 13.36 8.65
C LEU A 399 15.51 14.72 8.22
N THR A 400 14.72 14.74 7.15
CA THR A 400 13.98 15.91 6.66
C THR A 400 12.51 15.56 6.46
N ARG A 401 11.63 16.56 6.35
CA ARG A 401 10.21 16.31 6.01
C ARG A 401 10.04 15.53 4.70
N GLU A 402 10.95 15.73 3.75
CA GLU A 402 10.89 15.11 2.41
C GLU A 402 11.26 13.63 2.43
N ASN A 403 12.17 13.21 3.32
CA ASN A 403 12.66 11.85 3.38
C ASN A 403 12.14 11.03 4.56
N GLU A 404 11.28 11.62 5.39
CA GLU A 404 10.77 11.05 6.64
C GLU A 404 10.21 9.63 6.48
N ARG A 405 9.36 9.39 5.47
CA ARG A 405 8.81 8.05 5.19
C ARG A 405 9.90 7.02 4.87
N ARG A 406 10.87 7.39 4.03
CA ARG A 406 12.01 6.52 3.69
C ARG A 406 12.88 6.27 4.92
N TRP A 407 13.14 7.31 5.70
CA TRP A 407 13.91 7.22 6.92
C TRP A 407 13.23 6.24 7.90
N TYR A 408 11.92 6.37 8.13
CA TYR A 408 11.16 5.45 8.96
C TYR A 408 11.23 4.01 8.45
N GLY A 409 11.03 3.78 7.15
CA GLY A 409 11.10 2.43 6.57
C GLY A 409 12.47 1.77 6.74
N VAL A 410 13.55 2.51 6.48
CA VAL A 410 14.91 1.98 6.66
C VAL A 410 15.20 1.72 8.14
N MET A 411 14.86 2.65 9.03
CA MET A 411 15.12 2.50 10.45
C MET A 411 14.31 1.34 11.07
N ALA A 412 13.05 1.16 10.66
CA ALA A 412 12.23 0.02 11.07
C ALA A 412 12.82 -1.31 10.59
N ALA A 413 13.25 -1.40 9.32
CA ALA A 413 13.92 -2.60 8.80
C ALA A 413 15.21 -2.92 9.57
N ARG A 414 15.99 -1.90 9.93
CA ARG A 414 17.19 -2.07 10.74
C ARG A 414 16.89 -2.57 12.14
N ALA A 415 15.86 -2.03 12.77
CA ALA A 415 15.39 -2.49 14.07
C ALA A 415 14.95 -3.96 14.03
N GLU A 416 14.14 -4.34 13.04
CA GLU A 416 13.64 -5.71 12.88
C GLU A 416 14.77 -6.73 12.77
N PHE A 417 15.80 -6.44 11.97
CA PHE A 417 16.90 -7.38 11.73
C PHE A 417 18.12 -7.14 12.63
N GLY A 418 18.01 -6.31 13.67
CA GLY A 418 19.12 -6.05 14.60
C GLY A 418 20.37 -5.47 13.94
N LEU A 419 20.21 -4.66 12.90
CA LEU A 419 21.33 -4.17 12.07
C LEU A 419 22.12 -3.01 12.71
N GLY A 420 21.72 -2.59 13.92
CA GLY A 420 22.35 -1.51 14.70
C GLY A 420 22.10 -0.11 14.16
N CYS A 421 22.63 0.90 14.87
CA CYS A 421 22.37 2.31 14.55
C CYS A 421 23.04 2.75 13.24
N GLY A 422 22.25 3.32 12.33
CA GLY A 422 22.79 4.02 11.17
C GLY A 422 23.08 5.47 11.50
N ARG A 423 24.23 6.01 11.04
CA ARG A 423 24.56 7.43 11.22
C ARG A 423 23.50 8.29 10.54
N THR A 424 22.75 9.08 11.31
CA THR A 424 21.73 10.00 10.80
C THR A 424 21.64 11.24 11.69
N ALA A 425 21.60 12.42 11.10
CA ALA A 425 21.38 13.66 11.80
C ALA A 425 19.87 13.93 11.93
N VAL A 426 19.41 14.18 13.15
CA VAL A 426 18.01 14.55 13.43
C VAL A 426 18.05 15.91 14.09
N GLU A 427 17.28 16.86 13.56
CA GLU A 427 17.13 18.18 14.18
C GLU A 427 16.48 18.01 15.55
N ALA A 428 17.02 18.73 16.54
CA ALA A 428 16.37 18.81 17.83
C ALA A 428 14.96 19.40 17.63
N PRO A 429 13.94 18.88 18.32
CA PRO A 429 12.62 19.48 18.27
C PRO A 429 12.72 20.96 18.68
N ASP A 430 12.04 21.84 17.95
CA ASP A 430 11.88 23.23 18.39
C ASP A 430 11.28 23.18 19.79
N GLY A 431 12.00 23.75 20.76
CA GLY A 431 11.58 23.82 22.17
C GLY A 431 10.29 24.61 22.29
N GLY A 432 9.17 23.98 22.02
CA GLY A 432 7.84 24.54 22.19
C GLY A 432 7.64 24.89 23.65
N ARG A 433 6.97 26.01 23.91
CA ARG A 433 6.56 26.42 25.26
C ARG A 433 5.70 25.29 25.87
N GLY A 434 6.29 24.47 26.73
CA GLY A 434 5.58 23.39 27.42
C GLY A 434 6.39 22.16 27.83
N GLY A 435 7.62 21.97 27.34
CA GLY A 435 8.45 20.83 27.75
C GLY A 435 7.90 19.45 27.32
N GLU A 436 6.98 19.41 26.34
CA GLU A 436 6.43 18.20 25.74
C GLU A 436 6.97 18.00 24.33
N LEU A 437 7.16 16.74 23.93
CA LEU A 437 7.51 16.40 22.56
C LEU A 437 6.26 16.31 21.68
N SER A 438 6.34 16.81 20.44
CA SER A 438 5.27 16.56 19.47
C SER A 438 5.13 15.06 19.18
N ALA A 439 3.93 14.59 18.78
CA ALA A 439 3.72 13.20 18.37
C ALA A 439 4.66 12.76 17.23
N ARG A 440 5.13 13.69 16.39
CA ARG A 440 6.16 13.42 15.39
C ARG A 440 7.51 13.17 16.05
N SER A 441 7.91 14.04 16.97
CA SER A 441 9.18 13.94 17.70
C SER A 441 9.26 12.64 18.53
N LEU A 442 8.18 12.28 19.23
CA LEU A 442 8.08 11.01 19.96
C LEU A 442 8.32 9.81 19.05
N ARG A 443 7.64 9.75 17.90
CA ARG A 443 7.85 8.68 16.91
C ARG A 443 9.29 8.59 16.41
N VAL A 444 9.95 9.74 16.21
CA VAL A 444 11.37 9.75 15.84
C VAL A 444 12.26 9.18 16.95
N VAL A 445 12.00 9.54 18.22
CA VAL A 445 12.73 9.00 19.38
C VAL A 445 12.58 7.48 19.47
N VAL A 446 11.35 6.98 19.40
CA VAL A 446 11.06 5.54 19.45
C VAL A 446 11.78 4.78 18.33
N VAL A 447 11.69 5.27 17.10
CA VAL A 447 12.32 4.60 15.95
C VAL A 447 13.85 4.64 16.02
N LEU A 448 14.44 5.73 16.54
CA LEU A 448 15.87 5.78 16.82
C LEU A 448 16.25 4.73 17.88
N ALA A 449 15.47 4.61 18.94
CA ALA A 449 15.73 3.67 20.02
C ALA A 449 15.67 2.21 19.54
N ASP A 450 14.59 1.86 18.82
CA ASP A 450 14.38 0.54 18.23
C ASP A 450 15.53 0.16 17.28
N ALA A 451 16.05 1.12 16.51
CA ALA A 451 17.17 0.90 15.61
C ALA A 451 18.55 0.87 16.32
N GLY A 452 18.59 1.00 17.65
CA GLY A 452 19.81 0.98 18.46
C GLY A 452 20.55 2.33 18.53
N CYS A 453 19.92 3.44 18.12
CA CYS A 453 20.47 4.80 18.23
C CYS A 453 20.12 5.45 19.58
N THR A 454 20.30 4.73 20.68
CA THR A 454 19.85 5.10 22.04
C THR A 454 20.39 6.45 22.49
N ALA A 455 21.67 6.74 22.29
CA ALA A 455 22.27 8.03 22.67
C ALA A 455 21.64 9.22 21.93
N GLN A 456 21.18 9.03 20.69
CA GLN A 456 20.51 10.09 19.94
C GLN A 456 19.03 10.22 20.33
N ALA A 457 18.36 9.08 20.59
CA ALA A 457 17.01 9.05 21.13
C ALA A 457 16.94 9.80 22.48
N ALA A 458 17.84 9.48 23.41
CA ALA A 458 17.92 10.11 24.73
C ALA A 458 18.16 11.63 24.65
N ARG A 459 19.06 12.09 23.76
CA ARG A 459 19.27 13.54 23.54
C ARG A 459 18.02 14.27 23.04
N LEU A 460 17.21 13.62 22.20
CA LEU A 460 15.98 14.23 21.69
C LEU A 460 14.84 14.24 22.72
N ALA A 461 14.90 13.35 23.70
CA ALA A 461 13.98 13.25 24.83
C ALA A 461 14.42 14.07 26.06
N GLU A 462 15.62 14.63 26.05
CA GLU A 462 16.20 15.35 27.17
C GLU A 462 15.31 16.52 27.62
N GLY A 463 15.09 16.63 28.93
CA GLY A 463 14.26 17.69 29.51
C GLY A 463 12.74 17.53 29.34
N THR A 464 12.26 16.41 28.77
CA THR A 464 10.83 16.11 28.64
C THR A 464 10.39 15.10 29.69
N ASP A 465 9.30 15.38 30.41
CA ASP A 465 8.62 14.39 31.27
C ASP A 465 7.70 13.51 30.42
N LEU A 466 8.27 12.42 29.90
CA LEU A 466 7.59 11.50 28.98
C LEU A 466 6.53 10.66 29.69
N VAL A 467 6.71 10.38 30.99
CA VAL A 467 5.74 9.64 31.80
C VAL A 467 4.47 10.47 32.01
N GLU A 468 4.59 11.75 32.37
CA GLU A 468 3.43 12.61 32.52
C GLU A 468 2.80 12.95 31.17
N GLN A 469 3.60 13.05 30.10
CA GLN A 469 3.07 13.16 28.74
C GLN A 469 2.22 11.93 28.35
N ALA A 470 2.68 10.71 28.67
CA ALA A 470 1.92 9.48 28.43
C ALA A 470 0.60 9.47 29.21
N ARG A 471 0.62 9.88 30.49
CA ARG A 471 -0.58 9.99 31.33
C ARG A 471 -1.59 10.98 30.75
N ARG A 472 -1.12 12.15 30.31
CA ARG A 472 -1.97 13.16 29.67
C ARG A 472 -2.57 12.65 28.36
N ALA A 473 -1.79 11.99 27.51
CA ALA A 473 -2.28 11.39 26.27
C ALA A 473 -3.35 10.32 26.52
N LEU A 474 -3.13 9.42 27.48
CA LEU A 474 -4.14 8.43 27.89
C LEU A 474 -5.42 9.08 28.42
N ARG A 475 -5.32 10.16 29.20
CA ARG A 475 -6.51 10.90 29.67
C ARG A 475 -7.24 11.58 28.51
N ALA A 476 -6.50 12.19 27.59
CA ALA A 476 -7.00 12.92 26.43
C ALA A 476 -7.61 12.02 25.34
N GLY A 477 -7.37 10.70 25.38
CA GLY A 477 -7.94 9.79 24.40
C GLY A 477 -7.01 9.47 23.24
N ASP A 478 -5.70 9.61 23.42
CA ASP A 478 -4.69 9.34 22.40
C ASP A 478 -3.77 8.20 22.83
N LEU A 479 -4.12 6.98 22.43
CA LEU A 479 -3.37 5.76 22.75
C LEU A 479 -2.00 5.73 22.07
N MET A 480 -1.90 6.25 20.85
CA MET A 480 -0.68 6.17 20.06
C MET A 480 0.41 7.05 20.66
N THR A 481 0.09 8.33 20.94
CA THR A 481 1.02 9.25 21.60
C THR A 481 1.42 8.73 22.98
N ALA A 482 0.49 8.12 23.73
CA ALA A 482 0.81 7.53 25.02
C ALA A 482 1.82 6.37 24.92
N SER A 483 1.61 5.45 23.98
CA SER A 483 2.52 4.33 23.73
C SER A 483 3.89 4.81 23.29
N ASP A 484 3.95 5.80 22.38
CA ASP A 484 5.22 6.36 21.91
C ASP A 484 5.95 7.11 23.04
N ALA A 485 5.23 7.79 23.94
CA ALA A 485 5.82 8.47 25.09
C ALA A 485 6.41 7.48 26.12
N VAL A 486 5.73 6.38 26.43
CA VAL A 486 6.28 5.33 27.30
C VAL A 486 7.49 4.64 26.68
N GLN A 487 7.44 4.31 25.38
CA GLN A 487 8.58 3.74 24.67
C GLN A 487 9.76 4.70 24.61
N ALA A 488 9.52 6.00 24.39
CA ALA A 488 10.55 7.03 24.46
C ALA A 488 11.15 7.15 25.88
N ALA A 489 10.34 6.98 26.93
CA ALA A 489 10.80 7.02 28.32
C ALA A 489 11.75 5.86 28.60
N LEU A 490 11.37 4.64 28.20
CA LEU A 490 12.21 3.44 28.26
C LEU A 490 13.51 3.62 27.48
N ALA A 491 13.43 4.16 26.26
CA ALA A 491 14.58 4.40 25.39
C ALA A 491 15.59 5.42 25.94
N SER A 492 15.13 6.30 26.83
CA SER A 492 15.90 7.40 27.39
C SER A 492 16.29 7.14 28.84
N ASP A 493 16.15 5.89 29.31
CA ASP A 493 16.43 5.45 30.68
C ASP A 493 15.69 6.28 31.74
N GLN A 494 14.51 6.83 31.42
CA GLN A 494 13.67 7.50 32.41
C GLN A 494 12.99 6.46 33.30
N SER A 495 13.01 6.70 34.61
CA SER A 495 12.32 5.84 35.58
C SER A 495 10.81 5.93 35.38
N ILE A 496 10.18 4.79 35.10
CA ILE A 496 8.72 4.69 34.98
C ILE A 496 8.17 4.15 36.31
N PRO A 497 7.31 4.92 37.02
CA PRO A 497 6.80 4.51 38.31
C PRO A 497 5.87 3.31 38.18
N GLN A 498 5.94 2.37 39.14
CA GLN A 498 5.06 1.19 39.20
C GLN A 498 3.56 1.55 39.11
N SER A 499 3.18 2.68 39.72
CA SER A 499 1.80 3.19 39.65
C SER A 499 1.29 3.42 38.23
N LEU A 500 2.16 3.72 37.25
CA LEU A 500 1.73 3.77 35.85
C LEU A 500 1.34 2.38 35.35
N TRP A 501 2.20 1.38 35.55
CA TRP A 501 1.97 0.00 35.11
C TRP A 501 0.71 -0.61 35.76
N ASP A 502 0.51 -0.35 37.05
CA ASP A 502 -0.68 -0.80 37.78
C ASP A 502 -1.99 -0.18 37.22
N ASP A 503 -1.93 1.08 36.78
CA ASP A 503 -3.08 1.80 36.22
C ASP A 503 -3.40 1.43 34.77
N LEU A 504 -2.42 0.96 33.97
CA LEU A 504 -2.56 0.74 32.52
C LEU A 504 -3.73 -0.18 32.14
N PRO A 505 -3.96 -1.35 32.77
CA PRO A 505 -5.11 -2.19 32.44
C PRO A 505 -6.46 -1.48 32.62
N ARG A 506 -6.58 -0.60 33.62
CA ARG A 506 -7.79 0.22 33.83
C ARG A 506 -7.90 1.35 32.81
N LEU A 507 -6.79 2.00 32.47
CA LEU A 507 -6.76 3.09 31.50
C LEU A 507 -7.02 2.60 30.07
N LEU A 508 -6.55 1.41 29.71
CA LEU A 508 -6.69 0.82 28.38
C LEU A 508 -8.08 0.22 28.12
N ARG A 509 -8.83 -0.16 29.17
CA ARG A 509 -10.20 -0.71 29.05
C ARG A 509 -11.18 0.17 28.27
N ARG A 510 -10.98 1.50 28.24
CA ARG A 510 -11.84 2.40 27.47
C ARG A 510 -11.50 2.42 25.97
N TYR A 511 -10.36 1.86 25.59
CA TYR A 511 -9.87 1.76 24.22
C TYR A 511 -10.14 0.38 23.61
N SER A 512 -10.45 -0.63 24.41
CA SER A 512 -10.79 -1.98 23.92
C SER A 512 -12.12 -1.96 23.17
N ASP A 513 -12.20 -2.73 22.10
CA ASP A 513 -13.43 -2.97 21.36
C ASP A 513 -14.42 -3.78 22.20
N THR A 514 -15.71 -3.44 22.13
CA THR A 514 -16.74 -4.09 22.95
C THR A 514 -17.11 -5.50 22.46
N GLY A 515 -16.94 -5.77 21.17
CA GLY A 515 -17.17 -7.08 20.55
C GLY A 515 -15.92 -7.95 20.52
N PHE A 516 -14.74 -7.32 20.51
CA PHE A 516 -13.44 -7.98 20.45
C PHE A 516 -12.47 -7.38 21.48
N PRO A 517 -12.56 -7.79 22.76
CA PRO A 517 -11.87 -7.13 23.89
C PRO A 517 -10.34 -7.14 23.83
N ASP A 518 -9.73 -8.03 23.05
CA ASP A 518 -8.26 -8.06 22.85
C ASP A 518 -7.80 -7.07 21.77
N LEU A 519 -8.73 -6.35 21.13
CA LEU A 519 -8.43 -5.36 20.11
C LEU A 519 -8.64 -3.95 20.62
N TYR A 520 -7.76 -3.03 20.23
CA TYR A 520 -7.77 -1.66 20.74
C TYR A 520 -7.91 -0.63 19.62
N ALA A 521 -8.58 0.47 19.94
CA ALA A 521 -8.77 1.64 19.09
C ALA A 521 -7.81 2.77 19.48
N PRO A 522 -7.45 3.68 18.56
CA PRO A 522 -6.54 4.80 18.86
C PRO A 522 -7.15 5.81 19.86
N SER A 523 -8.48 5.87 19.91
CA SER A 523 -9.26 6.70 20.82
C SER A 523 -10.43 5.94 21.44
N PRO A 524 -10.93 6.32 22.63
CA PRO A 524 -12.04 5.65 23.29
C PRO A 524 -13.31 5.67 22.44
N GLY A 525 -14.02 4.54 22.35
CA GLY A 525 -15.19 4.37 21.48
C GLY A 525 -14.88 4.41 19.97
N GLY A 526 -13.59 4.47 19.61
CA GLY A 526 -13.14 4.28 18.23
C GLY A 526 -13.21 2.80 17.82
N THR A 527 -12.86 2.51 16.58
CA THR A 527 -12.78 1.12 16.10
C THR A 527 -11.36 0.64 16.24
N ALA A 528 -11.26 -0.64 16.58
CA ALA A 528 -10.02 -1.37 16.65
C ALA A 528 -9.17 -1.22 15.39
N SER A 529 -7.86 -1.14 15.58
CA SER A 529 -6.88 -1.22 14.48
C SER A 529 -5.66 -2.02 14.93
N ALA A 530 -4.92 -2.58 13.97
CA ALA A 530 -3.68 -3.30 14.27
C ALA A 530 -2.65 -2.39 14.96
N ASP A 531 -2.55 -1.13 14.56
CA ASP A 531 -1.63 -0.14 15.15
C ASP A 531 -1.97 0.19 16.61
N ALA A 532 -3.23 0.47 16.90
CA ALA A 532 -3.68 0.75 18.25
C ALA A 532 -3.60 -0.49 19.15
N THR A 533 -3.91 -1.66 18.60
CA THR A 533 -3.73 -2.94 19.30
C THR A 533 -2.25 -3.14 19.64
N ARG A 534 -1.35 -3.00 18.66
CA ARG A 534 0.10 -3.03 18.88
C ARG A 534 0.53 -2.03 19.96
N ALA A 535 0.05 -0.79 19.92
CA ALA A 535 0.38 0.25 20.88
C ALA A 535 -0.08 -0.09 22.32
N ALA A 536 -1.29 -0.64 22.49
CA ALA A 536 -1.80 -1.12 23.76
C ALA A 536 -0.98 -2.31 24.29
N TYR A 537 -0.66 -3.27 23.42
CA TYR A 537 0.18 -4.41 23.81
C TYR A 537 1.60 -3.98 24.19
N TYR A 538 2.19 -2.98 23.52
CA TYR A 538 3.47 -2.42 23.95
C TYR A 538 3.41 -1.70 25.31
N LEU A 539 2.24 -1.15 25.68
CA LEU A 539 2.03 -0.59 27.02
C LEU A 539 1.81 -1.69 28.07
N LEU A 540 1.38 -2.88 27.69
CA LEU A 540 1.12 -3.99 28.62
C LEU A 540 2.33 -4.94 28.75
N ALA A 541 3.15 -5.03 27.70
CA ALA A 541 4.31 -5.91 27.60
C ALA A 541 5.51 -5.36 28.35
#